data_AF-A0A4R1GAV2-F1
#
_entry.id   AF-A0A4R1GAV2-F1
#
_cell.length_a   1.000
_cell.length_b   1.000
_cell.length_c   1.000
_cell.angle_alpha   90.00
_cell.angle_beta   90.00
_cell.angle_gamma   90.00
#
_symmetry.space_group_name_H-M   'P 1'
#
loop_
_entity.id
_entity.type
_entity.pdbx_description
1 polymer ?
#
loop_
_entity_poly.entity_id
_entity_poly.type
_entity_poly.pdbx_seq_one_letter_code
_entity_poly.pdbx_strand_id
1 'polypeptide(L)'
;MDKEKSLKEYIREIVTHLEEEYPSLFFYSGSNDTAVLRDWYSMQIPLHFVLLVLSENPPQGRFTLCDIDRLVRERFKQFTRKEAKFALGSLQEETIPYRKLDKLYTILKSILLELEIDDLSIIERLEELKGLDSLKEIEEELINLEEKFYDFLFQYSPYAESCKHLAVEKLKPYRFYWHEKVYEVTERALIKKCLRKKHGIPEFTLL
;
A
#
# COMPACT_ATOMS: atom_id res chain seq x y z
N MET A 1 2.16 9.74 17.47
CA MET A 1 3.25 10.33 16.67
C MET A 1 4.50 9.54 16.95
N ASP A 2 4.72 8.47 16.19
CA ASP A 2 6.03 7.86 16.13
C ASP A 2 6.90 8.75 15.24
N LYS A 3 8.09 9.10 15.72
CA LYS A 3 9.11 9.77 14.91
C LYS A 3 9.36 8.90 13.67
N GLU A 4 9.52 9.51 12.49
CA GLU A 4 10.14 8.84 11.35
C GLU A 4 11.45 8.23 11.81
N LYS A 5 11.45 6.91 12.06
CA LYS A 5 12.66 6.18 12.39
C LYS A 5 13.50 6.16 11.13
N SER A 6 14.75 6.62 11.23
CA SER A 6 15.67 6.49 10.10
C SER A 6 15.91 5.00 9.79
N LEU A 7 16.17 4.67 8.52
CA LEU A 7 16.54 3.30 8.12
C LEU A 7 17.65 2.71 9.00
N LYS A 8 18.61 3.53 9.45
CA LYS A 8 19.69 3.10 10.35
C LYS A 8 19.17 2.69 11.73
N GLU A 9 18.23 3.46 12.30
CA GLU A 9 17.60 3.13 13.57
C GLU A 9 16.74 1.87 13.46
N TYR A 10 15.99 1.74 12.37
CA TYR A 10 15.20 0.54 12.08
C TYR A 10 16.05 -0.72 11.98
N ILE A 11 17.15 -0.67 11.22
CA ILE A 11 18.10 -1.79 11.09
C ILE A 11 18.64 -2.17 12.47
N ARG A 12 19.13 -1.19 13.24
CA ARG A 12 19.70 -1.43 14.56
C ARG A 12 18.65 -2.05 15.49
N GLU A 13 17.44 -1.53 15.49
CA GLU A 13 16.34 -2.02 16.31
C GLU A 13 16.02 -3.48 16.01
N ILE A 14 15.84 -3.86 14.74
CA ILE A 14 15.53 -5.25 14.39
C ILE A 14 16.68 -6.18 14.76
N VAL A 15 17.91 -5.84 14.38
CA VAL A 15 19.06 -6.71 14.64
C VAL A 15 19.26 -6.92 16.13
N THR A 16 19.24 -5.84 16.93
CA THR A 16 19.46 -5.94 18.39
C THR A 16 18.39 -6.82 19.05
N HIS A 17 17.11 -6.63 18.71
CA HIS A 17 16.05 -7.42 19.32
C HIS A 17 16.09 -8.89 18.89
N LEU A 18 16.44 -9.19 17.63
CA LEU A 18 16.56 -10.58 17.20
C LEU A 18 17.77 -11.29 17.81
N GLU A 19 18.89 -10.57 18.03
CA GLU A 19 20.04 -11.10 18.76
C GLU A 19 19.72 -11.39 20.23
N GLU A 20 18.90 -10.54 20.87
CA GLU A 20 18.44 -10.70 22.25
C GLU A 20 17.41 -11.83 22.42
N GLU A 21 16.40 -11.90 21.53
CA GLU A 21 15.32 -12.90 21.58
C GLU A 21 15.77 -14.30 21.12
N TYR A 22 16.72 -14.37 20.17
CA TYR A 22 17.23 -15.63 19.59
C TYR A 22 18.75 -15.77 19.76
N PRO A 23 19.26 -15.78 20.99
CA PRO A 23 20.68 -15.81 21.25
C PRO A 23 21.30 -17.09 20.69
N SER A 24 22.41 -16.95 19.96
CA SER A 24 23.12 -18.06 19.29
C SER A 24 22.33 -18.80 18.21
N LEU A 25 21.14 -18.33 17.84
CA LEU A 25 20.30 -18.86 16.76
C LEU A 25 20.16 -17.86 15.61
N PHE A 26 20.08 -16.56 15.90
CA PHE A 26 20.12 -15.53 14.88
C PHE A 26 21.56 -15.08 14.59
N PHE A 27 21.87 -14.88 13.31
CA PHE A 27 23.16 -14.34 12.87
C PHE A 27 22.94 -13.29 11.79
N TYR A 28 23.49 -12.09 12.01
CA TYR A 28 23.44 -11.03 11.03
C TYR A 28 24.51 -11.22 9.95
N SER A 29 24.09 -11.51 8.70
CA SER A 29 24.97 -11.82 7.57
C SER A 29 25.61 -10.58 6.91
N GLY A 30 25.40 -9.39 7.46
CA GLY A 30 25.98 -8.14 6.95
C GLY A 30 25.21 -7.60 5.73
N SER A 31 25.82 -7.63 4.54
CA SER A 31 25.29 -6.95 3.35
C SER A 31 23.97 -7.52 2.85
N ASN A 32 23.80 -8.85 2.90
CA ASN A 32 22.59 -9.50 2.41
C ASN A 32 21.40 -9.21 3.32
N ASP A 33 21.59 -9.33 4.63
CA ASP A 33 20.56 -9.00 5.63
C ASP A 33 20.23 -7.50 5.64
N THR A 34 21.20 -6.63 5.32
CA THR A 34 20.94 -5.18 5.16
C THR A 34 19.98 -4.91 4.00
N ALA A 35 20.06 -5.68 2.91
CA ALA A 35 19.13 -5.53 1.79
C ALA A 35 17.70 -5.94 2.19
N VAL A 36 17.56 -7.07 2.89
CA VAL A 36 16.27 -7.53 3.44
C VAL A 36 15.64 -6.45 4.33
N LEU A 37 16.44 -5.83 5.22
CA LEU A 37 15.93 -4.78 6.10
C LEU A 37 15.56 -3.49 5.37
N ARG A 38 16.20 -3.17 4.24
CA ARG A 38 15.79 -2.03 3.40
C ARG A 38 14.43 -2.29 2.78
N ASP A 39 14.21 -3.49 2.27
CA ASP A 39 12.94 -3.89 1.68
C ASP A 39 11.82 -3.96 2.73
N TRP A 40 12.12 -4.45 3.93
CA TRP A 40 11.16 -4.43 5.03
C TRP A 40 10.84 -3.02 5.52
N TYR A 41 11.85 -2.13 5.53
CA TYR A 41 11.66 -0.73 5.88
C TYR A 41 10.79 0.00 4.84
N SER A 42 11.03 -0.21 3.54
CA SER A 42 10.16 0.33 2.49
C SER A 42 8.74 -0.21 2.64
N MET A 43 8.57 -1.51 2.87
CA MET A 43 7.25 -2.09 3.16
C MET A 43 6.64 -1.64 4.50
N GLN A 44 7.39 -0.88 5.31
CA GLN A 44 7.02 -0.43 6.65
C GLN A 44 6.60 -1.60 7.56
N ILE A 45 7.34 -2.70 7.51
CA ILE A 45 7.12 -3.87 8.37
C ILE A 45 7.67 -3.54 9.77
N PRO A 46 6.83 -3.48 10.81
CA PRO A 46 7.32 -3.13 12.13
C PRO A 46 7.98 -4.33 12.82
N LEU A 47 8.94 -4.08 13.72
CA LEU A 47 9.64 -5.12 14.50
C LEU A 47 8.65 -6.08 15.18
N HIS A 48 7.59 -5.57 15.81
CA HIS A 48 6.61 -6.41 16.50
C HIS A 48 5.96 -7.44 15.57
N PHE A 49 5.79 -7.11 14.29
CA PHE A 49 5.23 -8.04 13.31
C PHE A 49 6.24 -9.14 12.96
N VAL A 50 7.52 -8.78 12.81
CA VAL A 50 8.59 -9.77 12.60
C VAL A 50 8.64 -10.76 13.76
N LEU A 51 8.64 -10.26 15.00
CA LEU A 51 8.64 -11.09 16.22
C LEU A 51 7.40 -11.98 16.29
N LEU A 52 6.21 -11.44 15.97
CA LEU A 52 4.98 -12.22 15.92
C LEU A 52 5.09 -13.39 14.93
N VAL A 53 5.55 -13.13 13.70
CA VAL A 53 5.71 -14.17 12.67
C VAL A 53 6.67 -15.27 13.12
N LEU A 54 7.79 -14.90 13.74
CA LEU A 54 8.78 -15.86 14.25
C LEU A 54 8.28 -16.62 15.48
N SER A 55 7.44 -16.01 16.32
CA SER A 55 6.81 -16.72 17.44
C SER A 55 5.81 -17.78 16.96
N GLU A 56 5.06 -17.50 15.89
CA GLU A 56 4.13 -18.44 15.27
C GLU A 56 4.84 -19.52 14.44
N ASN A 57 6.00 -19.20 13.88
CA ASN A 57 6.76 -20.06 12.96
C ASN A 57 8.24 -20.03 13.34
N PRO A 58 8.61 -20.63 14.49
CA PRO A 58 9.99 -20.55 14.99
C PRO A 58 10.96 -21.22 14.02
N PRO A 59 12.11 -20.57 13.72
CA PRO A 59 13.14 -21.16 12.87
C PRO A 59 13.69 -22.46 13.46
N GLN A 60 13.95 -23.45 12.61
CA GLN A 60 14.56 -24.71 13.03
C GLN A 60 16.08 -24.59 13.03
N GLY A 61 16.62 -24.06 14.11
CA GLY A 61 18.06 -23.90 14.30
C GLY A 61 18.57 -22.53 13.89
N ARG A 62 19.79 -22.49 13.37
CA ARG A 62 20.50 -21.25 13.03
C ARG A 62 19.86 -20.59 11.80
N PHE A 63 19.61 -19.28 11.86
CA PHE A 63 18.97 -18.53 10.78
C PHE A 63 19.49 -17.09 10.64
N THR A 64 19.29 -16.53 9.45
CA THR A 64 19.59 -15.16 9.05
C THR A 64 18.30 -14.44 8.61
N LEU A 65 18.36 -13.14 8.30
CA LEU A 65 17.18 -12.43 7.78
C LEU A 65 16.76 -12.94 6.41
N CYS A 66 17.70 -13.34 5.56
CA CYS A 66 17.40 -13.94 4.25
C CYS A 66 16.55 -15.22 4.37
N ASP A 67 16.76 -16.04 5.41
CA ASP A 67 16.03 -17.30 5.60
C ASP A 67 14.55 -17.06 5.93
N ILE A 68 14.25 -15.94 6.59
CA ILE A 68 12.91 -15.59 7.07
C ILE A 68 12.21 -14.53 6.20
N ASP A 69 12.94 -13.88 5.28
CA ASP A 69 12.45 -12.78 4.42
C ASP A 69 11.11 -13.11 3.76
N ARG A 70 11.09 -14.18 2.96
CA ARG A 70 9.88 -14.57 2.23
C ARG A 70 8.70 -14.80 3.17
N LEU A 71 8.93 -15.48 4.30
CA LEU A 71 7.88 -15.78 5.27
C LEU A 71 7.30 -14.50 5.87
N VAL A 72 8.17 -13.59 6.32
CA VAL A 72 7.76 -12.30 6.92
C VAL A 72 7.00 -11.46 5.90
N ARG A 73 7.51 -11.31 4.67
CA ARG A 73 6.86 -10.51 3.61
C ARG A 73 5.52 -11.09 3.20
N GLU A 74 5.41 -12.40 3.01
CA GLU A 74 4.15 -13.05 2.65
C GLU A 74 3.10 -12.91 3.76
N ARG A 75 3.50 -13.14 5.02
CA ARG A 75 2.60 -12.94 6.17
C ARG A 75 2.17 -11.49 6.29
N PHE A 76 3.07 -10.54 6.07
CA PHE A 76 2.76 -9.11 6.11
C PHE A 76 1.76 -8.71 5.02
N LYS A 77 2.00 -9.13 3.76
CA LYS A 77 1.06 -8.92 2.65
C LYS A 77 -0.32 -9.53 2.96
N GLN A 78 -0.38 -10.72 3.56
CA GLN A 78 -1.65 -11.34 3.96
C GLN A 78 -2.35 -10.57 5.08
N PHE A 79 -1.59 -10.08 6.06
CA PHE A 79 -2.11 -9.28 7.16
C PHE A 79 -2.70 -7.96 6.67
N THR A 80 -1.93 -7.18 5.89
CA THR A 80 -2.40 -5.90 5.34
C THR A 80 -3.58 -6.06 4.39
N ARG A 81 -3.67 -7.17 3.65
CA ARG A 81 -4.87 -7.54 2.87
C ARG A 81 -6.12 -7.74 3.73
N LYS A 82 -5.99 -8.40 4.88
CA LYS A 82 -7.11 -8.61 5.80
C LYS A 82 -7.56 -7.29 6.42
N GLU A 83 -6.61 -6.47 6.85
CA GLU A 83 -6.89 -5.13 7.38
C GLU A 83 -7.56 -4.23 6.35
N ALA A 84 -7.08 -4.21 5.10
CA ALA A 84 -7.70 -3.45 4.01
C ALA A 84 -9.14 -3.87 3.74
N LYS A 85 -9.44 -5.18 3.76
CA LYS A 85 -10.82 -5.67 3.61
C LYS A 85 -11.73 -5.21 4.75
N PHE A 86 -11.23 -5.24 6.00
CA PHE A 86 -11.97 -4.74 7.16
C PHE A 86 -12.17 -3.23 7.11
N ALA A 87 -11.13 -2.48 6.75
CA ALA A 87 -11.18 -1.04 6.55
C ALA A 87 -12.20 -0.66 5.47
N LEU A 88 -12.19 -1.34 4.32
CA LEU A 88 -13.14 -1.13 3.24
C LEU A 88 -14.59 -1.40 3.67
N GLY A 89 -14.83 -2.52 4.38
CA GLY A 89 -16.15 -2.89 4.86
C GLY A 89 -16.73 -1.90 5.88
N SER A 90 -15.88 -1.28 6.69
CA SER A 90 -16.31 -0.31 7.71
C SER A 90 -16.15 1.16 7.27
N LEU A 91 -15.70 1.44 6.04
CA LEU A 91 -15.44 2.80 5.59
C LEU A 91 -16.72 3.61 5.44
N GLN A 92 -17.79 3.00 4.94
CA GLN A 92 -19.07 3.68 4.69
C GLN A 92 -19.77 4.11 5.99
N GLU A 93 -19.54 3.40 7.08
CA GLU A 93 -20.13 3.69 8.40
C GLU A 93 -19.28 4.66 9.22
N GLU A 94 -18.06 4.97 8.77
CA GLU A 94 -17.17 5.89 9.47
C GLU A 94 -17.64 7.33 9.27
N THR A 95 -17.82 8.07 10.36
CA THR A 95 -18.25 9.47 10.32
C THR A 95 -17.14 10.44 10.70
N ILE A 96 -16.03 9.92 11.24
CA ILE A 96 -14.90 10.73 11.68
C ILE A 96 -13.88 10.86 10.53
N PRO A 97 -13.63 12.07 10.00
CA PRO A 97 -12.76 12.29 8.83
C PRO A 97 -11.36 11.69 8.98
N TYR A 98 -10.71 11.88 10.13
CA TYR A 98 -9.37 11.31 10.39
C TYR A 98 -9.36 9.78 10.33
N ARG A 99 -10.42 9.11 10.81
CA ARG A 99 -10.52 7.66 10.73
C ARG A 99 -10.81 7.18 9.32
N LYS A 100 -11.55 7.96 8.51
CA LYS A 100 -11.69 7.69 7.07
C LYS A 100 -10.32 7.76 6.37
N LEU A 101 -9.49 8.76 6.68
CA LEU A 101 -8.11 8.85 6.18
C LEU A 101 -7.27 7.64 6.58
N ASP A 102 -7.34 7.20 7.84
CA ASP A 102 -6.64 5.98 8.31
C ASP A 102 -7.08 4.73 7.54
N LYS A 103 -8.38 4.58 7.28
CA LYS A 103 -8.92 3.45 6.51
C LYS A 103 -8.48 3.52 5.04
N LEU A 104 -8.53 4.71 4.42
CA LEU A 104 -8.02 4.93 3.08
C LEU A 104 -6.54 4.54 3.00
N TYR A 105 -5.72 5.01 3.94
CA TYR A 105 -4.31 4.68 4.04
C TYR A 105 -4.08 3.17 4.05
N THR A 106 -4.78 2.43 4.91
CA THR A 106 -4.66 0.98 5.02
C THR A 106 -5.03 0.27 3.70
N ILE A 107 -6.08 0.75 3.02
CA ILE A 107 -6.51 0.18 1.74
C ILE A 107 -5.45 0.44 0.65
N LEU A 108 -5.00 1.68 0.48
CA LEU A 108 -4.05 2.04 -0.56
C LEU A 108 -2.69 1.37 -0.34
N LYS A 109 -2.19 1.34 0.90
CA LYS A 109 -0.95 0.66 1.28
C LYS A 109 -1.00 -0.81 0.91
N SER A 110 -2.11 -1.49 1.19
CA SER A 110 -2.30 -2.88 0.81
C SER A 110 -2.17 -3.09 -0.70
N ILE A 111 -2.81 -2.24 -1.51
CA ILE A 111 -2.74 -2.33 -2.98
C ILE A 111 -1.31 -2.09 -3.50
N LEU A 112 -0.59 -1.10 -2.99
CA LEU A 112 0.79 -0.84 -3.41
C LEU A 112 1.72 -2.01 -3.07
N LEU A 113 1.56 -2.60 -1.88
CA LEU A 113 2.32 -3.79 -1.48
C LEU A 113 2.01 -5.02 -2.36
N GLU A 114 0.77 -5.15 -2.84
CA GLU A 114 0.40 -6.20 -3.79
C GLU A 114 1.05 -6.01 -5.15
N LEU A 115 1.17 -4.76 -5.60
CA LEU A 115 1.79 -4.39 -6.88
C LEU A 115 3.32 -4.34 -6.81
N GLU A 116 3.91 -4.56 -5.63
CA GLU A 116 5.36 -4.48 -5.39
C GLU A 116 5.95 -3.12 -5.81
N ILE A 117 5.19 -2.05 -5.55
CA ILE A 117 5.62 -0.68 -5.84
C ILE A 117 6.39 -0.14 -4.63
N ASP A 118 7.65 0.22 -4.86
CA ASP A 118 8.53 0.82 -3.83
C ASP A 118 8.28 2.34 -3.66
N ASP A 119 7.61 2.98 -4.61
CA ASP A 119 7.22 4.38 -4.50
C ASP A 119 5.99 4.53 -3.59
N LEU A 120 6.24 5.06 -2.39
CA LEU A 120 5.23 5.26 -1.35
C LEU A 120 4.83 6.72 -1.19
N SER A 121 5.18 7.59 -2.14
CA SER A 121 4.92 9.03 -2.04
C SER A 121 3.42 9.33 -1.84
N ILE A 122 2.54 8.49 -2.39
CA ILE A 122 1.08 8.61 -2.23
C ILE A 122 0.66 8.36 -0.78
N ILE A 123 1.28 7.37 -0.14
CA ILE A 123 0.99 6.95 1.23
C ILE A 123 1.53 7.99 2.22
N GLU A 124 2.76 8.47 1.98
CA GLU A 124 3.37 9.56 2.74
C GLU A 124 2.50 10.82 2.67
N ARG A 125 2.11 11.23 1.45
CA ARG A 125 1.25 12.40 1.27
C ARG A 125 -0.10 12.25 1.96
N LEU A 126 -0.68 11.05 1.97
CA LEU A 126 -1.95 10.79 2.67
C LEU A 126 -1.80 10.90 4.20
N GLU A 127 -0.66 10.51 4.77
CA GLU A 127 -0.36 10.74 6.18
C GLU A 127 -0.22 12.22 6.51
N GLU A 128 0.43 13.01 5.64
CA GLU A 128 0.56 14.46 5.81
C GLU A 128 -0.79 15.17 5.86
N LEU A 129 -1.80 14.68 5.14
CA LEU A 129 -3.15 15.27 5.16
C LEU A 129 -3.78 15.25 6.56
N LYS A 130 -3.36 14.34 7.45
CA LYS A 130 -3.83 14.31 8.85
C LYS A 130 -3.33 15.50 9.66
N GLY A 131 -2.32 16.22 9.18
CA GLY A 131 -1.79 17.42 9.82
C GLY A 131 -2.47 18.72 9.37
N LEU A 132 -3.39 18.66 8.40
CA LEU A 132 -4.11 19.83 7.91
C LEU A 132 -5.34 20.12 8.77
N ASP A 133 -5.56 21.40 9.10
CA ASP A 133 -6.69 21.84 9.91
C ASP A 133 -8.00 21.99 9.10
N SER A 134 -7.89 22.18 7.78
CA SER A 134 -9.01 22.50 6.90
C SER A 134 -9.51 21.26 6.16
N LEU A 135 -10.73 20.81 6.48
CA LEU A 135 -11.38 19.70 5.76
C LEU A 135 -11.50 19.98 4.26
N LYS A 136 -11.73 21.23 3.86
CA LYS A 136 -11.85 21.59 2.45
C LYS A 136 -10.52 21.37 1.71
N GLU A 137 -9.40 21.77 2.33
CA GLU A 137 -8.07 21.56 1.75
C GLU A 137 -7.75 20.07 1.67
N ILE A 138 -8.14 19.29 2.68
CA ILE A 138 -7.99 17.83 2.66
C ILE A 138 -8.76 17.20 1.50
N GLU A 139 -10.02 17.60 1.27
CA GLU A 139 -10.82 17.10 0.14
C GLU A 139 -10.20 17.45 -1.22
N GLU A 140 -9.74 18.69 -1.41
CA GLU A 140 -9.07 19.11 -2.64
C GLU A 140 -7.78 18.29 -2.90
N GLU A 141 -7.00 18.03 -1.85
CA GLU A 141 -5.81 17.18 -1.93
C GLU A 141 -6.14 15.71 -2.17
N LEU A 142 -7.24 15.19 -1.60
CA LEU A 142 -7.70 13.82 -1.83
C LEU A 142 -8.10 13.58 -3.29
N ILE A 143 -8.75 14.54 -3.94
CA ILE A 143 -9.06 14.47 -5.38
C ILE A 143 -7.76 14.39 -6.20
N ASN A 144 -6.77 15.22 -5.87
CA ASN A 144 -5.47 15.19 -6.55
C ASN A 144 -4.71 13.88 -6.30
N LEU A 145 -4.79 13.33 -5.08
CA LEU A 145 -4.22 12.03 -4.74
C LEU A 145 -4.91 10.89 -5.48
N GLU A 146 -6.24 10.94 -5.63
CA GLU A 146 -7.00 9.93 -6.36
C GLU A 146 -6.54 9.85 -7.82
N GLU A 147 -6.41 11.00 -8.49
CA GLU A 147 -5.92 11.08 -9.85
C GLU A 147 -4.53 10.46 -9.99
N LYS A 148 -3.59 10.87 -9.12
CA LYS A 148 -2.22 10.31 -9.10
C LYS A 148 -2.23 8.81 -8.85
N PHE A 149 -3.02 8.34 -7.89
CA PHE A 149 -3.11 6.93 -7.57
C PHE A 149 -3.62 6.10 -8.74
N TYR A 150 -4.65 6.58 -9.46
CA TYR A 150 -5.08 5.90 -10.66
C TYR A 150 -4.00 5.90 -11.74
N ASP A 151 -3.27 6.98 -11.94
CA ASP A 151 -2.16 7.02 -12.91
C ASP A 151 -1.07 5.98 -12.58
N PHE A 152 -0.75 5.77 -11.30
CA PHE A 152 0.08 4.65 -10.87
C PHE A 152 -0.54 3.29 -11.23
N LEU A 153 -1.83 3.09 -10.93
CA LEU A 153 -2.50 1.84 -11.29
C LEU A 153 -2.51 1.61 -12.80
N PHE A 154 -2.65 2.64 -13.62
CA PHE A 154 -2.57 2.49 -15.07
C PHE A 154 -1.20 1.97 -15.53
N GLN A 155 -0.12 2.35 -14.84
CA GLN A 155 1.24 1.95 -15.20
C GLN A 155 1.60 0.55 -14.69
N TYR A 156 1.21 0.22 -13.46
CA TYR A 156 1.72 -0.96 -12.75
C TYR A 156 0.68 -2.07 -12.55
N SER A 157 -0.62 -1.79 -12.71
CA SER A 157 -1.66 -2.79 -12.49
C SER A 157 -1.63 -3.88 -13.57
N PRO A 158 -1.71 -5.17 -13.20
CA PRO A 158 -1.87 -6.26 -14.17
C PRO A 158 -3.22 -6.19 -14.92
N TYR A 159 -4.18 -5.39 -14.41
CA TYR A 159 -5.48 -5.22 -15.03
C TYR A 159 -5.56 -4.06 -16.02
N ALA A 160 -4.53 -3.21 -16.10
CA ALA A 160 -4.56 -1.97 -16.89
C ALA A 160 -4.97 -2.21 -18.34
N GLU A 161 -4.30 -3.13 -19.03
CA GLU A 161 -4.57 -3.44 -20.44
C GLU A 161 -5.98 -4.02 -20.64
N SER A 162 -6.39 -4.94 -19.76
CA SER A 162 -7.74 -5.52 -19.82
C SER A 162 -8.85 -4.48 -19.61
N CYS A 163 -8.63 -3.52 -18.71
CA CYS A 163 -9.57 -2.44 -18.46
C CYS A 163 -9.58 -1.41 -19.59
N LYS A 164 -8.44 -1.14 -20.23
CA LYS A 164 -8.32 -0.32 -21.44
C LYS A 164 -9.12 -0.93 -22.59
N HIS A 165 -8.90 -2.21 -22.88
CA HIS A 165 -9.63 -2.92 -23.92
C HIS A 165 -11.15 -2.89 -23.68
N LEU A 166 -11.58 -3.10 -22.42
CA LEU A 166 -13.00 -3.02 -22.05
C LEU A 166 -13.60 -1.62 -22.30
N ALA A 167 -12.84 -0.55 -22.00
CA ALA A 167 -13.28 0.81 -22.23
C ALA A 167 -13.41 1.12 -23.73
N VAL A 168 -12.38 0.75 -24.52
CA VAL A 168 -12.37 0.94 -25.98
C VAL A 168 -13.56 0.23 -26.63
N GLU A 169 -13.81 -1.04 -26.31
CA GLU A 169 -14.91 -1.80 -26.90
C GLU A 169 -16.28 -1.21 -26.51
N LYS A 170 -16.43 -0.70 -25.29
CA LYS A 170 -17.66 0.01 -24.88
C LYS A 170 -17.87 1.33 -25.61
N LEU A 171 -16.79 2.04 -25.92
CA LEU A 171 -16.86 3.37 -26.55
C LEU A 171 -16.84 3.31 -28.08
N LYS A 172 -16.43 2.19 -28.68
CA LYS A 172 -16.37 1.98 -30.13
C LYS A 172 -17.62 2.45 -30.90
N PRO A 173 -18.87 2.22 -30.43
CA PRO A 173 -20.06 2.71 -31.13
C PRO A 173 -20.15 4.24 -31.22
N TYR A 174 -19.49 4.97 -30.31
CA TYR A 174 -19.60 6.42 -30.18
C TYR A 174 -18.43 7.18 -30.82
N ARG A 175 -17.40 6.48 -31.31
CA ARG A 175 -16.13 7.06 -31.79
C ARG A 175 -16.30 8.16 -32.84
N PHE A 176 -17.29 8.04 -33.71
CA PHE A 176 -17.55 9.00 -34.79
C PHE A 176 -18.62 10.05 -34.46
N TYR A 177 -19.36 9.85 -33.36
CA TYR A 177 -20.50 10.69 -33.00
C TYR A 177 -20.18 11.66 -31.86
N TRP A 178 -19.22 11.30 -31.01
CA TRP A 178 -18.82 12.11 -29.89
C TRP A 178 -17.63 12.99 -30.25
N HIS A 179 -17.60 14.18 -29.66
CA HIS A 179 -16.43 15.04 -29.71
C HIS A 179 -15.23 14.31 -29.09
N GLU A 180 -14.05 14.42 -29.68
CA GLU A 180 -12.81 13.73 -29.27
C GLU A 180 -12.54 13.88 -27.77
N LYS A 181 -12.54 15.13 -27.26
CA LYS A 181 -12.40 15.41 -25.82
C LYS A 181 -13.41 14.66 -24.92
N VAL A 182 -14.67 14.50 -25.36
CA VAL A 182 -15.69 13.78 -24.59
C VAL A 182 -15.39 12.27 -24.62
N TYR A 183 -14.95 11.76 -25.76
CA TYR A 183 -14.53 10.37 -25.91
C TYR A 183 -13.37 10.04 -24.96
N GLU A 184 -12.30 10.84 -24.98
CA GLU A 184 -11.10 10.64 -24.15
C GLU A 184 -11.41 10.69 -22.65
N VAL A 185 -12.17 11.70 -22.21
CA VAL A 185 -12.56 11.83 -20.80
C VAL A 185 -13.40 10.64 -20.36
N THR A 186 -14.32 10.17 -21.21
CA THR A 186 -15.16 9.01 -20.90
C THR A 186 -14.34 7.72 -20.87
N GLU A 187 -13.39 7.56 -21.78
CA GLU A 187 -12.48 6.41 -21.80
C GLU A 187 -11.71 6.32 -20.48
N ARG A 188 -11.07 7.42 -20.07
CA ARG A 188 -10.33 7.48 -18.80
C ARG A 188 -11.24 7.16 -17.61
N ALA A 189 -12.46 7.69 -17.58
CA ALA A 189 -13.44 7.40 -16.53
C ALA A 189 -13.85 5.92 -16.49
N LEU A 190 -14.04 5.28 -17.64
CA LEU A 190 -14.36 3.85 -17.73
C LEU A 190 -13.21 2.96 -17.26
N ILE A 191 -11.97 3.31 -17.59
CA ILE A 191 -10.82 2.54 -17.14
C ILE A 191 -10.63 2.71 -15.63
N LYS A 192 -10.74 3.93 -15.09
CA LYS A 192 -10.75 4.17 -13.64
C LYS A 192 -11.81 3.35 -12.93
N LYS A 193 -13.05 3.35 -13.45
CA LYS A 193 -14.15 2.54 -12.90
C LYS A 193 -13.84 1.03 -12.91
N CYS A 194 -13.18 0.53 -13.95
CA CYS A 194 -12.75 -0.86 -14.03
C CYS A 194 -11.66 -1.19 -12.99
N LEU A 195 -10.61 -0.37 -12.93
CA LEU A 195 -9.52 -0.52 -11.96
C LEU A 195 -10.03 -0.42 -10.52
N ARG A 196 -10.90 0.56 -10.24
CA ARG A 196 -11.59 0.73 -8.96
C ARG A 196 -12.24 -0.57 -8.51
N LYS A 197 -13.03 -1.20 -9.39
CA LYS A 197 -13.72 -2.46 -9.10
C LYS A 197 -12.76 -3.64 -8.92
N LYS A 198 -11.69 -3.72 -9.73
CA LYS A 198 -10.73 -4.83 -9.68
C LYS A 198 -9.89 -4.83 -8.41
N HIS A 199 -9.51 -3.64 -7.95
CA HIS A 199 -8.68 -3.44 -6.76
C HIS A 199 -9.50 -3.16 -5.48
N GLY A 200 -10.82 -2.99 -5.58
CA GLY A 200 -11.66 -2.70 -4.42
C GLY A 200 -11.42 -1.31 -3.82
N ILE A 201 -11.08 -0.33 -4.66
CA ILE A 201 -10.72 1.02 -4.21
C ILE A 201 -12.00 1.81 -3.89
N PRO A 202 -12.11 2.43 -2.71
CA PRO A 202 -13.22 3.33 -2.38
C PRO A 202 -13.06 4.69 -3.07
N GLU A 203 -14.06 5.56 -2.93
CA GLU A 203 -13.90 6.97 -3.31
C GLU A 203 -13.01 7.70 -2.30
N PHE A 204 -12.18 8.61 -2.80
CA PHE A 204 -11.29 9.41 -1.98
C PHE A 204 -12.06 10.64 -1.52
N THR A 205 -12.89 10.45 -0.49
CA THR A 205 -13.74 11.49 0.10
C THR A 205 -13.87 11.23 1.59
N LEU A 206 -13.88 12.29 2.40
CA LEU A 206 -14.17 12.24 3.83
C LEU A 206 -15.61 12.62 4.14
N LEU A 207 -16.34 13.15 3.17
CA LEU A 207 -17.78 13.43 3.24
C LEU A 207 -18.61 12.16 3.03
#